data_AF-A0A4U6R3S9-F1
#
_entry.id   AF-A0A4U6R3S9-F1
#
_cell.length_a   1.000
_cell.length_b   1.000
_cell.length_c   1.000
_cell.angle_alpha   90.00
_cell.angle_beta   90.00
_cell.angle_gamma   90.00
#
_symmetry.space_group_name_H-M   'P 1'
#
loop_
_entity.id
_entity.type
_entity.pdbx_description
1 polymer ?
#
loop_
_entity_poly.entity_id
_entity_poly.type
_entity_poly.pdbx_seq_one_letter_code
_entity_poly.pdbx_strand_id
1 'polypeptide(L)'
;MTSDVLEVSGLSLPLKRPGGGRSLRAWDAADELLLEQVYARFTPESCPRVLIVDDQFGALTLGLASFTPVSFADSSSLASALITNTPSGQDVAAPSSWLAPPEGPFDLVVMRIPRQVDYLICVLRWVNGVLDSDGVLIAGGMIKHLPDSSAGVFADLVHTREVCPARKKARVIVAAPGDQTLRNWDDLWKGYLLPDSEQTISAMPNVFARDKLDIGTRLLLPLVKREAAGLPAGARVLDLACGNGVLGLTALAANPELAVTFSDVSSQAVVSARDNVSEAFPGAEVAFHHNDCIPEDAGRFELVLLNPPFHEGGVVGDHIALRLFRQVARHLEPSGRMLMVGNRHLGYHRSLRRFFSTVRQLDADPKFVVFEAGNQEAGRS
;
A
#
# COMPACT_ATOMS: atom_id res chain seq x y z
N MET A 1 7.40 15.18 -11.38
CA MET A 1 5.94 14.97 -11.39
C MET A 1 5.47 15.21 -12.81
N THR A 2 4.54 14.40 -13.30
CA THR A 2 3.83 14.67 -14.55
C THR A 2 2.47 15.27 -14.20
N SER A 3 2.05 16.30 -14.93
CA SER A 3 0.75 16.95 -14.80
C SER A 3 -0.04 16.69 -16.07
N ASP A 4 -1.31 16.33 -15.94
CA ASP A 4 -2.24 16.17 -17.06
C ASP A 4 -3.64 16.58 -16.62
N VAL A 5 -4.52 16.94 -17.57
CA VAL A 5 -5.88 17.42 -17.28
C VAL A 5 -6.88 16.32 -17.58
N LEU A 6 -7.69 15.98 -16.58
CA LEU A 6 -8.87 15.12 -16.74
C LEU A 6 -10.07 16.00 -17.11
N GLU A 7 -10.63 15.75 -18.30
CA GLU A 7 -11.84 16.42 -18.79
C GLU A 7 -12.98 15.41 -18.85
N VAL A 8 -14.00 15.57 -18.02
CA VAL A 8 -15.12 14.62 -17.94
C VAL A 8 -16.37 15.28 -17.38
N SER A 9 -17.53 15.07 -18.03
CA SER A 9 -18.83 15.59 -17.56
C SER A 9 -18.86 17.10 -17.24
N GLY A 10 -18.07 17.91 -17.97
CA GLY A 10 -17.94 19.36 -17.74
C GLY A 10 -16.95 19.76 -16.64
N LEU A 11 -16.28 18.79 -16.01
CA LEU A 11 -15.18 19.00 -15.07
C LEU A 11 -13.85 19.08 -15.82
N SER A 12 -12.98 19.99 -15.37
CA SER A 12 -11.59 20.10 -15.80
C SER A 12 -10.69 20.03 -14.57
N LEU A 13 -9.94 18.93 -14.42
CA LEU A 13 -9.15 18.63 -13.23
C LEU A 13 -7.67 18.45 -13.59
N PRO A 14 -6.80 19.44 -13.30
CA PRO A 14 -5.37 19.28 -13.46
C PRO A 14 -4.81 18.39 -12.35
N LEU A 15 -4.42 17.16 -12.70
CA LEU A 15 -3.94 16.16 -11.75
C LEU A 15 -2.45 15.88 -11.98
N LYS A 16 -1.71 15.75 -10.88
CA LYS A 16 -0.28 15.46 -10.85
C LYS A 16 -0.01 14.08 -10.29
N ARG A 17 0.96 13.38 -10.89
CA ARG A 17 1.48 12.11 -10.39
C ARG A 17 2.92 12.26 -9.88
N PRO A 18 3.22 11.86 -8.63
CA PRO A 18 4.59 11.71 -8.12
C PRO A 18 5.39 10.66 -8.91
N GLY A 19 6.70 10.92 -9.11
CA GLY A 19 7.61 9.91 -9.69
C GLY A 19 7.47 9.56 -11.19
N GLY A 20 6.63 10.25 -11.96
CA GLY A 20 6.30 9.87 -13.34
C GLY A 20 7.37 10.13 -14.44
N GLY A 21 7.37 9.26 -15.45
CA GLY A 21 7.95 9.49 -16.79
C GLY A 21 6.88 9.94 -17.81
N ARG A 22 7.28 10.34 -19.02
CA ARG A 22 6.43 11.02 -20.03
C ARG A 22 5.07 10.36 -20.36
N SER A 23 4.86 9.08 -20.08
CA SER A 23 3.61 8.33 -20.39
C SER A 23 2.71 8.05 -19.18
N LEU A 24 3.14 8.41 -17.96
CA LEU A 24 2.42 8.11 -16.73
C LEU A 24 1.55 9.30 -16.30
N ARG A 25 0.24 9.04 -16.18
CA ARG A 25 -0.78 10.01 -15.76
C ARG A 25 -1.29 9.70 -14.35
N ALA A 26 -1.90 10.69 -13.71
CA ALA A 26 -2.56 10.57 -12.41
C ALA A 26 -3.95 9.91 -12.50
N TRP A 27 -4.43 9.67 -13.71
CA TRP A 27 -5.73 9.07 -13.99
C TRP A 27 -5.64 8.22 -15.25
N ASP A 28 -6.60 7.32 -15.43
CA ASP A 28 -6.79 6.53 -16.65
C ASP A 28 -8.26 6.48 -17.09
N ALA A 29 -8.53 5.76 -18.18
CA ALA A 29 -9.87 5.71 -18.75
C ALA A 29 -10.93 5.07 -17.84
N ALA A 30 -10.51 4.33 -16.80
CA ALA A 30 -11.47 3.83 -15.82
C ALA A 30 -11.98 4.96 -14.93
N ASP A 31 -11.12 5.91 -14.54
CA ASP A 31 -11.54 7.07 -13.75
C ASP A 31 -12.54 7.94 -14.53
N GLU A 32 -12.23 8.22 -15.81
CA GLU A 32 -13.15 8.91 -16.73
C GLU A 32 -14.52 8.21 -16.76
N LEU A 33 -14.53 6.90 -17.03
CA LEU A 33 -15.76 6.14 -17.21
C LEU A 33 -16.57 6.04 -15.89
N LEU A 34 -15.90 5.92 -14.75
CA LEU A 34 -16.54 5.92 -13.43
C LEU A 34 -17.26 7.24 -13.19
N LEU A 35 -16.59 8.38 -13.40
CA LEU A 35 -17.19 9.72 -13.24
C LEU A 35 -18.39 9.91 -14.18
N GLU A 36 -18.27 9.52 -15.46
CA GLU A 36 -19.39 9.54 -16.40
C GLU A 36 -20.59 8.72 -15.88
N GLN A 37 -20.35 7.52 -15.34
CA GLN A 37 -21.43 6.67 -14.84
C GLN A 37 -22.10 7.23 -13.57
N VAL A 38 -21.35 7.92 -12.71
CA VAL A 38 -21.90 8.62 -11.54
C VAL A 38 -22.80 9.77 -11.98
N TYR A 39 -22.27 10.70 -12.79
CA TYR A 39 -23.03 11.88 -13.25
C TYR A 39 -24.23 11.55 -14.16
N ALA A 40 -24.24 10.37 -14.80
CA ALA A 40 -25.39 9.90 -15.56
C ALA A 40 -26.55 9.40 -14.68
N ARG A 41 -26.31 9.11 -13.39
CA ARG A 41 -27.28 8.47 -12.47
C ARG A 41 -27.63 9.31 -11.26
N PHE A 42 -26.70 10.14 -10.82
CA PHE A 42 -26.82 10.94 -9.60
C PHE A 42 -26.52 12.40 -9.90
N THR A 43 -27.21 13.28 -9.19
CA THR A 43 -26.92 14.70 -9.17
C THR A 43 -26.59 15.15 -7.74
N PRO A 44 -25.74 16.16 -7.53
CA PRO A 44 -25.40 16.62 -6.18
C PRO A 44 -26.63 17.05 -5.35
N GLU A 45 -27.70 17.50 -6.01
CA GLU A 45 -28.95 17.92 -5.36
C GLU A 45 -29.73 16.76 -4.72
N SER A 46 -29.45 15.51 -5.14
CA SER A 46 -30.00 14.32 -4.49
C SER A 46 -29.28 13.97 -3.17
N CYS A 47 -28.17 14.67 -2.86
CA CYS A 47 -27.36 14.53 -1.65
C CYS A 47 -27.05 13.08 -1.22
N PRO A 48 -26.58 12.19 -2.12
CA PRO A 48 -26.23 10.82 -1.74
C PRO A 48 -25.01 10.83 -0.82
N ARG A 49 -24.98 9.95 0.17
CA ARG A 49 -23.78 9.61 0.93
C ARG A 49 -22.86 8.80 0.02
N VAL A 50 -21.80 9.43 -0.48
CA VAL A 50 -20.84 8.82 -1.41
C VAL A 50 -19.60 8.32 -0.67
N LEU A 51 -19.21 7.08 -0.93
CA LEU A 51 -17.93 6.51 -0.53
C LEU A 51 -17.08 6.25 -1.79
N ILE A 52 -15.80 6.64 -1.73
CA ILE A 52 -14.82 6.36 -2.78
C ILE A 52 -13.77 5.42 -2.23
N VAL A 53 -13.55 4.30 -2.93
CA VAL A 53 -12.64 3.22 -2.52
C VAL A 53 -11.48 3.10 -3.49
N ASP A 54 -10.26 3.20 -2.94
CA ASP A 54 -8.98 3.02 -3.63
C ASP A 54 -8.79 3.93 -4.85
N ASP A 55 -9.15 5.22 -4.71
CA ASP A 55 -8.63 6.25 -5.60
C ASP A 55 -7.09 6.30 -5.51
N GLN A 56 -6.42 6.48 -6.64
CA GLN A 56 -4.96 6.44 -6.71
C GLN A 56 -4.34 7.82 -6.48
N PHE A 57 -4.89 8.85 -7.12
CA PHE A 57 -4.30 10.19 -7.12
C PHE A 57 -5.34 11.31 -6.96
N GLY A 58 -6.56 10.98 -6.54
CA GLY A 58 -7.62 11.95 -6.29
C GLY A 58 -8.52 12.23 -7.48
N ALA A 59 -8.44 11.44 -8.56
CA ALA A 59 -9.25 11.67 -9.76
C ALA A 59 -10.76 11.51 -9.46
N LEU A 60 -11.11 10.51 -8.66
CA LEU A 60 -12.49 10.24 -8.26
C LEU A 60 -12.90 11.16 -7.10
N THR A 61 -12.06 11.28 -6.08
CA THR A 61 -12.36 12.11 -4.90
C THR A 61 -12.57 13.57 -5.26
N LEU A 62 -11.66 14.15 -6.05
CA LEU A 62 -11.79 15.55 -6.46
C LEU A 62 -12.82 15.70 -7.57
N GLY A 63 -12.95 14.71 -8.45
CA GLY A 63 -13.97 14.70 -9.49
C GLY A 63 -15.40 14.59 -8.97
N LEU A 64 -15.60 14.05 -7.77
CA LEU A 64 -16.90 13.98 -7.11
C LEU A 64 -17.00 14.94 -5.91
N ALA A 65 -16.14 15.96 -5.82
CA ALA A 65 -16.11 16.86 -4.66
C ALA A 65 -17.46 17.55 -4.38
N SER A 66 -18.29 17.79 -5.41
CA SER A 66 -19.65 18.33 -5.28
C SER A 66 -20.60 17.41 -4.48
N PHE A 67 -20.28 16.12 -4.37
CA PHE A 67 -21.02 15.14 -3.57
C PHE A 67 -20.46 14.97 -2.14
N THR A 68 -19.43 15.74 -1.77
CA THR A 68 -18.74 15.64 -0.47
C THR A 68 -18.39 14.20 -0.05
N PRO A 69 -17.65 13.45 -0.90
CA PRO A 69 -17.46 12.02 -0.70
C PRO A 69 -16.56 11.73 0.50
N VAL A 70 -16.84 10.63 1.19
CA VAL A 70 -15.88 9.99 2.10
C VAL A 70 -14.87 9.24 1.24
N SER A 71 -13.58 9.50 1.44
CA SER A 71 -12.52 8.76 0.76
C SER A 71 -11.95 7.67 1.66
N PHE A 72 -11.68 6.52 1.08
CA PHE A 72 -11.13 5.35 1.74
C PHE A 72 -10.09 4.71 0.82
N ALA A 73 -8.93 4.36 1.37
CA ALA A 73 -7.92 3.61 0.64
C ALA A 73 -7.05 2.77 1.56
N ASP A 74 -6.57 1.64 1.06
CA ASP A 74 -5.52 0.89 1.74
C ASP A 74 -4.17 1.63 1.70
N SER A 75 -3.94 2.44 0.67
CA SER A 75 -2.66 3.13 0.46
C SER A 75 -2.63 4.54 1.08
N SER A 76 -1.68 4.79 1.98
CA SER A 76 -1.42 6.14 2.54
C SER A 76 -1.00 7.17 1.49
N SER A 77 -0.55 6.72 0.31
CA SER A 77 -0.20 7.63 -0.80
C SER A 77 -1.35 8.53 -1.25
N LEU A 78 -2.61 8.09 -1.06
CA LEU A 78 -3.77 8.86 -1.47
C LEU A 78 -3.86 10.19 -0.72
N ALA A 79 -3.53 10.23 0.59
CA ALA A 79 -3.59 11.46 1.37
C ALA A 79 -2.68 12.55 0.78
N SER A 80 -1.42 12.20 0.49
CA SER A 80 -0.47 13.14 -0.14
C SER A 80 -0.89 13.52 -1.57
N ALA A 81 -1.45 12.58 -2.33
CA ALA A 81 -1.94 12.86 -3.67
C ALA A 81 -3.13 13.83 -3.67
N LEU A 82 -4.07 13.68 -2.74
CA LEU A 82 -5.18 14.61 -2.56
C LEU A 82 -4.68 16.01 -2.19
N ILE A 83 -3.77 16.12 -1.22
CA ILE A 83 -3.16 17.42 -0.86
C ILE A 83 -2.48 18.06 -2.08
N THR A 84 -1.78 17.27 -2.89
CA THR A 84 -1.06 17.77 -4.07
C THR A 84 -1.97 18.24 -5.19
N ASN A 85 -3.13 17.58 -5.34
CA ASN A 85 -4.04 17.77 -6.48
C ASN A 85 -5.27 18.62 -6.16
N THR A 86 -5.51 18.92 -4.88
CA THR A 86 -6.60 19.82 -4.47
C THR A 86 -6.33 21.24 -4.99
N PRO A 87 -7.32 21.89 -5.63
CA PRO A 87 -7.18 23.27 -6.06
C PRO A 87 -6.87 24.22 -4.91
N SER A 88 -6.06 25.25 -5.16
CA SER A 88 -5.70 26.25 -4.15
C SER A 88 -6.93 26.88 -3.50
N GLY A 89 -6.95 26.94 -2.16
CA GLY A 89 -8.05 27.52 -1.40
C GLY A 89 -9.24 26.58 -1.16
N GLN A 90 -9.10 25.30 -1.50
CA GLN A 90 -10.03 24.24 -1.11
C GLN A 90 -9.37 23.32 -0.09
N ASP A 91 -10.17 22.80 0.83
CA ASP A 91 -9.76 21.75 1.74
C ASP A 91 -10.27 20.40 1.24
N VAL A 92 -9.48 19.36 1.50
CA VAL A 92 -9.83 17.97 1.22
C VAL A 92 -9.69 17.16 2.49
N ALA A 93 -10.71 16.37 2.81
CA ALA A 93 -10.66 15.49 3.96
C ALA A 93 -9.58 14.40 3.76
N ALA A 94 -8.87 14.06 4.82
CA ALA A 94 -7.94 12.94 4.79
C ALA A 94 -8.71 11.62 4.55
N PRO A 95 -8.17 10.70 3.73
CA PRO A 95 -8.81 9.42 3.50
C PRO A 95 -8.75 8.56 4.75
N SER A 96 -9.84 7.81 4.98
CA SER A 96 -9.88 6.69 5.92
C SER A 96 -9.13 5.47 5.37
N SER A 97 -8.87 4.47 6.22
CA SER A 97 -8.13 3.25 5.85
C SER A 97 -8.59 2.06 6.67
N TRP A 98 -8.01 0.87 6.50
CA TRP A 98 -8.37 -0.31 7.29
C TRP A 98 -8.06 -0.20 8.78
N LEU A 99 -7.29 0.82 9.21
CA LEU A 99 -7.10 1.14 10.63
C LEU A 99 -8.37 1.71 11.29
N ALA A 100 -9.22 2.37 10.50
CA ALA A 100 -10.48 2.96 10.93
C ALA A 100 -11.40 3.07 9.70
N PRO A 101 -11.97 1.95 9.22
CA PRO A 101 -12.82 1.95 8.04
C PRO A 101 -14.11 2.73 8.32
N PRO A 102 -14.66 3.46 7.34
CA PRO A 102 -15.84 4.27 7.53
C PRO A 102 -17.10 3.41 7.69
N GLU A 103 -18.04 3.89 8.50
CA GLU A 103 -19.33 3.25 8.74
C GLU A 103 -20.41 3.81 7.80
N GLY A 104 -21.30 2.92 7.35
CA GLY A 104 -22.41 3.24 6.45
C GLY A 104 -23.66 3.78 7.15
N PRO A 105 -24.85 3.64 6.53
CA PRO A 105 -25.05 3.22 5.14
C PRO A 105 -24.61 4.31 4.14
N PHE A 106 -24.09 3.89 2.98
CA PHE A 106 -23.78 4.77 1.84
C PHE A 106 -24.77 4.52 0.71
N ASP A 107 -25.27 5.58 0.07
CA ASP A 107 -26.18 5.48 -1.08
C ASP A 107 -25.43 5.09 -2.36
N LEU A 108 -24.16 5.50 -2.45
CA LEU A 108 -23.29 5.26 -3.60
C LEU A 108 -21.87 4.89 -3.14
N VAL A 109 -21.36 3.79 -3.66
CA VAL A 109 -19.94 3.41 -3.55
C VAL A 109 -19.32 3.44 -4.95
N VAL A 110 -18.25 4.20 -5.10
CA VAL A 110 -17.44 4.25 -6.33
C VAL A 110 -16.08 3.64 -6.03
N MET A 111 -15.71 2.56 -6.70
CA MET A 111 -14.47 1.86 -6.40
C MET A 111 -13.62 1.59 -7.63
N ARG A 112 -12.30 1.68 -7.45
CA ARG A 112 -11.36 1.08 -8.39
C ARG A 112 -11.24 -0.41 -8.09
N ILE A 113 -11.42 -1.25 -9.12
CA ILE A 113 -11.30 -2.71 -8.96
C ILE A 113 -9.84 -3.05 -8.64
N PRO A 114 -9.54 -3.65 -7.48
CA PRO A 114 -8.18 -4.01 -7.13
C PRO A 114 -7.64 -5.14 -8.02
N ARG A 115 -6.31 -5.22 -8.13
CA ARG A 115 -5.62 -6.23 -8.96
C ARG A 115 -5.55 -7.60 -8.29
N GLN A 116 -5.65 -7.64 -6.97
CA GLN A 116 -5.52 -8.84 -6.16
C GLN A 116 -6.92 -9.36 -5.87
N VAL A 117 -7.19 -10.60 -6.26
CA VAL A 117 -8.53 -11.19 -6.16
C VAL A 117 -9.02 -11.29 -4.71
N ASP A 118 -8.16 -11.68 -3.78
CA ASP A 118 -8.54 -11.82 -2.37
C ASP A 118 -8.82 -10.45 -1.74
N TYR A 119 -8.11 -9.40 -2.17
CA TYR A 119 -8.42 -8.03 -1.75
C TYR A 119 -9.73 -7.52 -2.38
N LEU A 120 -10.03 -7.85 -3.64
CA LEU A 120 -11.33 -7.56 -4.25
C LEU A 120 -12.48 -8.24 -3.48
N ILE A 121 -12.34 -9.52 -3.12
CA ILE A 121 -13.32 -10.26 -2.31
C ILE A 121 -13.54 -9.56 -0.96
N CYS A 122 -12.45 -9.19 -0.30
CA CYS A 122 -12.47 -8.44 0.96
C CYS A 122 -13.26 -7.14 0.84
N VAL A 123 -12.91 -6.31 -0.16
CA VAL A 123 -13.56 -5.01 -0.38
C VAL A 123 -15.03 -5.19 -0.70
N LEU A 124 -15.42 -6.11 -1.59
CA LEU A 124 -16.84 -6.31 -1.95
C LEU A 124 -17.68 -6.79 -0.77
N ARG A 125 -17.16 -7.71 0.06
CA ARG A 125 -17.84 -8.15 1.28
C ARG A 125 -18.01 -7.01 2.29
N TRP A 126 -17.00 -6.15 2.43
CA TRP A 126 -17.11 -4.96 3.27
C TRP A 126 -18.12 -3.96 2.70
N VAL A 127 -18.05 -3.68 1.39
CA VAL A 127 -18.99 -2.80 0.67
C VAL A 127 -20.43 -3.26 0.85
N ASN A 128 -20.73 -4.55 0.74
CA ASN A 128 -22.07 -5.09 0.99
C ASN A 128 -22.59 -4.80 2.41
N GLY A 129 -21.71 -4.61 3.40
CA GLY A 129 -22.08 -4.29 4.77
C GLY A 129 -22.28 -2.78 5.04
N VAL A 130 -21.70 -1.91 4.19
CA VAL A 130 -21.78 -0.45 4.36
C VAL A 130 -22.63 0.24 3.30
N LEU A 131 -23.01 -0.44 2.22
CA LEU A 131 -23.91 0.07 1.20
C LEU A 131 -25.36 -0.05 1.68
N ASP A 132 -26.17 0.99 1.43
CA ASP A 132 -27.61 0.93 1.67
C ASP A 132 -28.28 -0.19 0.84
N SER A 133 -29.39 -0.76 1.32
CA SER A 133 -30.11 -1.83 0.62
C SER A 133 -30.54 -1.44 -0.80
N ASP A 134 -30.87 -0.17 -1.03
CA ASP A 134 -31.20 0.37 -2.35
C ASP A 134 -30.00 1.04 -3.05
N GLY A 135 -28.85 1.05 -2.38
CA GLY A 135 -27.62 1.70 -2.80
C GLY A 135 -27.01 1.12 -4.08
N VAL A 136 -26.08 1.88 -4.65
CA VAL A 136 -25.43 1.55 -5.93
C VAL A 136 -23.93 1.42 -5.75
N LEU A 137 -23.38 0.30 -6.22
CA LEU A 137 -21.95 0.12 -6.43
C LEU A 137 -21.60 0.42 -7.89
N ILE A 138 -20.64 1.31 -8.12
CA ILE A 138 -20.03 1.55 -9.43
C ILE A 138 -18.54 1.21 -9.34
N ALA A 139 -18.14 0.08 -9.91
CA ALA A 139 -16.78 -0.45 -9.83
C ALA A 139 -16.10 -0.45 -11.19
N GLY A 140 -14.86 0.03 -11.27
CA GLY A 140 -14.19 0.24 -12.56
C GLY A 140 -12.69 -0.04 -12.55
N GLY A 141 -12.16 -0.45 -13.69
CA GLY A 141 -10.73 -0.64 -13.86
C GLY A 141 -10.30 -0.85 -15.31
N MET A 142 -9.00 -0.70 -15.54
CA MET A 142 -8.39 -1.03 -16.84
C MET A 142 -8.36 -2.55 -17.00
N ILE A 143 -8.89 -3.07 -18.12
CA ILE A 143 -9.07 -4.52 -18.36
C ILE A 143 -7.78 -5.31 -18.14
N LYS A 144 -6.64 -4.80 -18.62
CA LYS A 144 -5.31 -5.43 -18.44
C LYS A 144 -4.82 -5.52 -16.97
N HIS A 145 -5.58 -4.98 -16.04
CA HIS A 145 -5.25 -4.89 -14.62
C HIS A 145 -6.31 -5.54 -13.74
N LEU A 146 -7.43 -5.98 -14.32
CA LEU A 146 -8.45 -6.73 -13.60
C LEU A 146 -7.93 -8.15 -13.35
N PRO A 147 -8.20 -8.74 -12.18
CA PRO A 147 -7.98 -10.17 -11.95
C PRO A 147 -8.77 -11.00 -12.98
N ASP A 148 -8.18 -12.10 -13.47
CA ASP A 148 -8.85 -12.99 -14.45
C ASP A 148 -10.18 -13.54 -13.91
N SER A 149 -10.28 -13.76 -12.60
CA SER A 149 -11.47 -14.27 -11.90
C SER A 149 -12.47 -13.18 -11.47
N SER A 150 -12.20 -11.90 -11.76
CA SER A 150 -13.03 -10.78 -11.28
C SER A 150 -14.51 -10.93 -11.65
N ALA A 151 -14.82 -11.38 -12.87
CA ALA A 151 -16.20 -11.59 -13.30
C ALA A 151 -16.97 -12.60 -12.41
N GLY A 152 -16.32 -13.70 -12.01
CA GLY A 152 -16.91 -14.68 -11.11
C GLY A 152 -17.12 -14.10 -9.71
N VAL A 153 -16.13 -13.36 -9.20
CA VAL A 153 -16.24 -12.68 -7.89
C VAL A 153 -17.40 -11.68 -7.86
N PHE A 154 -17.59 -10.88 -8.91
CA PHE A 154 -18.74 -9.96 -9.01
C PHE A 154 -20.07 -10.71 -9.11
N ALA A 155 -20.11 -11.83 -9.85
CA ALA A 155 -21.32 -12.65 -9.95
C ALA A 155 -21.71 -13.30 -8.61
N ASP A 156 -20.72 -13.68 -7.80
CA ASP A 156 -20.93 -14.37 -6.53
C ASP A 156 -21.25 -13.42 -5.37
N LEU A 157 -20.68 -12.21 -5.36
CA LEU A 157 -20.72 -11.32 -4.20
C LEU A 157 -21.68 -10.14 -4.32
N VAL A 158 -22.08 -9.71 -5.53
CA VAL A 158 -22.96 -8.55 -5.71
C VAL A 158 -24.04 -8.81 -6.76
N HIS A 159 -25.14 -8.06 -6.70
CA HIS A 159 -26.19 -8.16 -7.71
C HIS A 159 -25.90 -7.21 -8.88
N THR A 160 -25.20 -7.72 -9.89
CA THR A 160 -24.85 -6.94 -11.08
C THR A 160 -26.11 -6.47 -11.83
N ARG A 161 -26.27 -5.15 -11.95
CA ARG A 161 -27.37 -4.50 -12.70
C ARG A 161 -26.98 -4.25 -14.16
N GLU A 162 -25.74 -3.80 -14.37
CA GLU A 162 -25.25 -3.41 -15.70
C GLU A 162 -23.74 -3.64 -15.81
N VAL A 163 -23.30 -4.10 -16.98
CA VAL A 163 -21.89 -4.09 -17.38
C VAL A 163 -21.73 -3.10 -18.53
N CYS A 164 -21.14 -1.94 -18.25
CA CYS A 164 -21.04 -0.86 -19.23
C CYS A 164 -20.15 -1.29 -20.43
N PRO A 165 -20.41 -0.74 -21.65
CA PRO A 165 -19.55 -0.94 -22.80
C PRO A 165 -18.11 -0.56 -22.50
N ALA A 166 -17.16 -1.43 -22.87
CA ALA A 166 -15.75 -1.14 -22.66
C ALA A 166 -15.32 0.06 -23.52
N ARG A 167 -14.64 1.03 -22.90
CA ARG A 167 -14.14 2.24 -23.57
C ARG A 167 -12.67 2.45 -23.22
N LYS A 168 -11.83 2.71 -24.23
CA LYS A 168 -10.37 2.90 -24.07
C LYS A 168 -9.69 1.82 -23.21
N LYS A 169 -10.15 0.56 -23.30
CA LYS A 169 -9.71 -0.60 -22.50
C LYS A 169 -10.05 -0.54 -21.00
N ALA A 170 -10.95 0.35 -20.59
CA ALA A 170 -11.58 0.34 -19.28
C ALA A 170 -12.91 -0.41 -19.31
N ARG A 171 -13.29 -0.97 -18.16
CA ARG A 171 -14.58 -1.62 -17.90
C ARG A 171 -15.15 -1.05 -16.59
N VAL A 172 -16.45 -0.79 -16.59
CA VAL A 172 -17.22 -0.42 -15.39
C VAL A 172 -18.40 -1.37 -15.23
N ILE A 173 -18.68 -1.73 -13.99
CA ILE A 173 -19.80 -2.57 -13.56
C ILE A 173 -20.64 -1.74 -12.58
N VAL A 174 -21.96 -1.79 -12.75
CA VAL A 174 -22.94 -1.20 -11.83
C VAL A 174 -23.69 -2.34 -11.15
N ALA A 175 -23.77 -2.33 -9.82
CA ALA A 175 -24.37 -3.39 -9.03
C ALA A 175 -25.17 -2.84 -7.84
N ALA A 176 -26.07 -3.67 -7.32
CA ALA A 176 -26.66 -3.53 -5.98
C ALA A 176 -25.83 -4.30 -4.95
N PRO A 177 -25.97 -4.04 -3.63
CA PRO A 177 -25.34 -4.87 -2.62
C PRO A 177 -25.79 -6.33 -2.75
N GLY A 178 -24.89 -7.27 -2.45
CA GLY A 178 -25.23 -8.69 -2.30
C GLY A 178 -25.38 -9.11 -0.84
N ASP A 179 -25.78 -10.36 -0.60
CA ASP A 179 -26.08 -10.88 0.74
C ASP A 179 -24.83 -11.21 1.57
N GLN A 180 -23.68 -11.41 0.92
CA GLN A 180 -22.45 -11.81 1.59
C GLN A 180 -21.70 -10.59 2.13
N THR A 181 -21.77 -10.39 3.45
CA THR A 181 -21.08 -9.31 4.16
C THR A 181 -19.82 -9.79 4.88
N LEU A 182 -18.91 -8.86 5.19
CA LEU A 182 -17.75 -9.12 6.03
C LEU A 182 -18.17 -9.10 7.52
N ARG A 183 -18.45 -10.27 8.09
CA ARG A 183 -18.90 -10.39 9.50
C ARG A 183 -17.75 -10.32 10.51
N ASN A 184 -16.64 -10.98 10.19
CA ASN A 184 -15.37 -10.90 10.90
C ASN A 184 -14.23 -10.97 9.88
N TRP A 185 -13.04 -10.62 10.35
CA TRP A 185 -11.84 -10.59 9.53
C TRP A 185 -11.19 -11.97 9.37
N ASP A 186 -11.38 -12.84 10.36
CA ASP A 186 -10.62 -14.09 10.55
C ASP A 186 -10.56 -14.98 9.30
N ASP A 187 -11.67 -15.12 8.57
CA ASP A 187 -11.76 -15.98 7.38
C ASP A 187 -10.93 -15.48 6.18
N LEU A 188 -10.50 -14.22 6.19
CA LEU A 188 -9.73 -13.61 5.10
C LEU A 188 -8.23 -13.54 5.40
N TRP A 189 -7.84 -13.74 6.65
CA TRP A 189 -6.45 -13.78 7.05
C TRP A 189 -5.85 -15.11 6.61
N LYS A 190 -4.64 -15.05 6.06
CA LYS A 190 -3.86 -16.24 5.72
C LYS A 190 -2.43 -16.05 6.18
N GLY A 191 -1.70 -17.14 6.26
CA GLY A 191 -0.40 -17.12 6.86
C GLY A 191 0.41 -18.37 6.59
N TYR A 192 1.57 -18.41 7.21
CA TYR A 192 2.51 -19.53 7.16
C TYR A 192 3.28 -19.62 8.48
N LEU A 193 3.77 -20.82 8.79
CA LEU A 193 4.73 -21.00 9.88
C LEU A 193 6.08 -20.43 9.47
N LEU A 194 6.66 -19.56 10.29
CA LEU A 194 7.98 -19.01 10.04
C LEU A 194 9.03 -20.12 10.23
N PRO A 195 9.91 -20.40 9.24
CA PRO A 195 10.93 -21.44 9.39
C PRO A 195 11.85 -21.17 10.59
N ASP A 196 12.25 -22.25 11.27
CA ASP A 196 13.11 -22.21 12.46
C ASP A 196 12.54 -21.36 13.61
N SER A 197 11.20 -21.21 13.64
CA SER A 197 10.42 -20.51 14.67
C SER A 197 9.10 -21.24 14.91
N GLU A 198 8.53 -21.08 16.10
CA GLU A 198 7.16 -21.54 16.43
C GLU A 198 6.10 -20.47 16.07
N GLN A 199 6.52 -19.32 15.54
CA GLN A 199 5.63 -18.21 15.21
C GLN A 199 4.88 -18.47 13.91
N THR A 200 3.56 -18.33 13.96
CA THR A 200 2.73 -18.23 12.76
C THR A 200 2.67 -16.77 12.33
N ILE A 201 2.96 -16.50 11.07
CA ILE A 201 2.80 -15.17 10.47
C ILE A 201 1.47 -15.15 9.75
N SER A 202 0.56 -14.28 10.19
CA SER A 202 -0.73 -14.04 9.59
C SER A 202 -0.72 -12.68 8.86
N ALA A 203 -1.53 -12.51 7.82
CA ALA A 203 -1.73 -11.21 7.21
C ALA A 203 -3.05 -11.08 6.46
N MET A 204 -3.44 -9.84 6.23
CA MET A 204 -4.64 -9.43 5.51
C MET A 204 -4.49 -9.54 3.97
N PRO A 205 -5.61 -9.58 3.21
CA PRO A 205 -5.62 -9.93 1.78
C PRO A 205 -4.75 -9.15 0.80
N ASN A 206 -4.42 -7.90 1.06
CA ASN A 206 -3.62 -7.06 0.18
C ASN A 206 -2.12 -7.11 0.49
N VAL A 207 -1.70 -7.88 1.50
CA VAL A 207 -0.33 -7.92 2.01
C VAL A 207 0.56 -8.82 1.15
N PHE A 208 1.75 -8.30 0.83
CA PHE A 208 2.76 -9.04 0.07
C PHE A 208 3.18 -10.34 0.78
N ALA A 209 3.31 -11.42 0.00
CA ALA A 209 3.76 -12.72 0.48
C ALA A 209 2.96 -13.26 1.69
N ARG A 210 1.66 -12.94 1.76
CA ARG A 210 0.76 -13.40 2.84
C ARG A 210 0.73 -14.92 2.99
N ASP A 211 0.65 -15.66 1.89
CA ASP A 211 0.39 -17.11 1.93
C ASP A 211 1.66 -17.95 2.16
N LYS A 212 2.85 -17.38 1.96
CA LYS A 212 4.14 -18.06 2.12
C LYS A 212 5.28 -17.06 2.25
N LEU A 213 6.30 -17.41 3.01
CA LEU A 213 7.52 -16.63 3.12
C LEU A 213 8.13 -16.35 1.73
N ASP A 214 8.37 -15.06 1.43
CA ASP A 214 9.07 -14.64 0.23
C ASP A 214 10.51 -15.19 0.21
N ILE A 215 10.96 -15.60 -0.98
CA ILE A 215 12.29 -16.20 -1.15
C ILE A 215 13.40 -15.17 -0.87
N GLY A 216 13.20 -13.91 -1.30
CA GLY A 216 14.13 -12.83 -1.02
C GLY A 216 14.18 -12.52 0.46
N THR A 217 13.02 -12.34 1.11
CA THR A 217 12.94 -12.16 2.56
C THR A 217 13.62 -13.31 3.31
N ARG A 218 13.40 -14.56 2.93
CA ARG A 218 14.04 -15.73 3.55
C ARG A 218 15.57 -15.68 3.49
N LEU A 219 16.13 -15.21 2.36
CA LEU A 219 17.59 -15.03 2.22
C LEU A 219 18.12 -13.94 3.16
N LEU A 220 17.30 -12.95 3.50
CA LEU A 220 17.67 -11.84 4.37
C LEU A 220 17.64 -12.20 5.87
N LEU A 221 16.73 -13.09 6.30
CA LEU A 221 16.47 -13.37 7.73
C LEU A 221 17.72 -13.72 8.57
N PRO A 222 18.66 -14.58 8.11
CA PRO A 222 19.84 -14.92 8.91
C PRO A 222 20.72 -13.70 9.21
N LEU A 223 20.81 -12.77 8.27
CA LEU A 223 21.57 -11.53 8.43
C LEU A 223 20.86 -10.56 9.36
N VAL A 224 19.53 -10.45 9.29
CA VAL A 224 18.73 -9.67 10.26
C VAL A 224 18.98 -10.17 11.67
N LYS A 225 18.85 -11.49 11.89
CA LYS A 225 19.06 -12.11 13.21
C LYS A 225 20.46 -11.81 13.76
N ARG A 226 21.49 -11.94 12.92
CA ARG A 226 22.88 -11.65 13.30
C ARG A 226 23.09 -10.18 13.68
N GLU A 227 22.63 -9.26 12.84
CA GLU A 227 22.86 -7.83 13.06
C GLU A 227 22.06 -7.30 14.26
N ALA A 228 20.80 -7.73 14.42
CA ALA A 228 19.94 -7.34 15.53
C ALA A 228 20.47 -7.83 16.89
N ALA A 229 21.00 -9.06 16.95
CA ALA A 229 21.59 -9.61 18.17
C ALA A 229 22.83 -8.83 18.66
N GLY A 230 23.51 -8.11 17.76
CA GLY A 230 24.70 -7.30 18.08
C GLY A 230 24.39 -5.86 18.48
N LEU A 231 23.12 -5.43 18.44
CA LEU A 231 22.73 -4.06 18.81
C LEU A 231 22.53 -3.94 20.33
N PRO A 232 22.80 -2.77 20.93
CA PRO A 232 22.53 -2.53 22.34
C PRO A 232 21.03 -2.46 22.63
N ALA A 233 20.67 -2.63 23.91
CA ALA A 233 19.30 -2.38 24.38
C ALA A 233 18.86 -0.94 24.03
N GLY A 234 17.61 -0.80 23.59
CA GLY A 234 17.03 0.47 23.15
C GLY A 234 17.48 0.94 21.76
N ALA A 235 18.29 0.17 21.03
CA ALA A 235 18.63 0.51 19.65
C ALA A 235 17.37 0.53 18.77
N ARG A 236 17.31 1.52 17.87
CA ARG A 236 16.15 1.78 17.03
C ARG A 236 16.30 1.05 15.70
N VAL A 237 15.33 0.19 15.41
CA VAL A 237 15.27 -0.57 14.17
C VAL A 237 14.03 -0.14 13.38
N LEU A 238 14.18 0.05 12.07
CA LEU A 238 13.07 0.31 11.17
C LEU A 238 12.87 -0.88 10.23
N ASP A 239 11.69 -1.50 10.28
CA ASP A 239 11.18 -2.37 9.22
C ASP A 239 10.40 -1.51 8.20
N LEU A 240 11.03 -1.24 7.05
CA LEU A 240 10.51 -0.33 6.03
C LEU A 240 9.88 -1.11 4.87
N ALA A 241 8.66 -0.73 4.48
CA ALA A 241 7.79 -1.54 3.63
C ALA A 241 7.60 -2.93 4.27
N CYS A 242 7.17 -2.92 5.54
CA CYS A 242 7.24 -4.08 6.42
C CYS A 242 6.33 -5.23 6.01
N GLY A 243 5.28 -5.02 5.22
CA GLY A 243 4.33 -6.07 4.85
C GLY A 243 3.71 -6.72 6.09
N ASN A 244 3.93 -8.02 6.29
CA ASN A 244 3.46 -8.75 7.47
C ASN A 244 4.37 -8.58 8.71
N GLY A 245 5.44 -7.79 8.62
CA GLY A 245 6.35 -7.46 9.73
C GLY A 245 7.43 -8.51 10.01
N VAL A 246 7.60 -9.52 9.16
CA VAL A 246 8.50 -10.66 9.42
C VAL A 246 9.96 -10.25 9.65
N LEU A 247 10.44 -9.16 9.03
CA LEU A 247 11.81 -8.69 9.24
C LEU A 247 11.97 -8.09 10.65
N GLY A 248 11.06 -7.21 11.07
CA GLY A 248 11.05 -6.64 12.42
C GLY A 248 10.80 -7.68 13.51
N LEU A 249 9.92 -8.66 13.28
CA LEU A 249 9.71 -9.81 14.16
C LEU A 249 11.00 -10.64 14.33
N THR A 250 11.74 -10.85 13.25
CA THR A 250 13.04 -11.55 13.29
C THR A 250 14.07 -10.76 14.10
N ALA A 251 14.05 -9.43 14.02
CA ALA A 251 14.91 -8.57 14.84
C ALA A 251 14.54 -8.67 16.33
N LEU A 252 13.25 -8.57 16.68
CA LEU A 252 12.76 -8.72 18.06
C LEU A 252 13.07 -10.10 18.64
N ALA A 253 12.94 -11.16 17.84
CA ALA A 253 13.30 -12.52 18.26
C ALA A 253 14.80 -12.66 18.60
N ALA A 254 15.65 -11.89 17.92
CA ALA A 254 17.10 -11.89 18.15
C ALA A 254 17.50 -11.02 19.34
N ASN A 255 16.78 -9.91 19.55
CA ASN A 255 17.00 -8.98 20.65
C ASN A 255 15.66 -8.33 21.06
N PRO A 256 15.02 -8.81 22.14
CA PRO A 256 13.74 -8.28 22.60
C PRO A 256 13.78 -6.85 23.18
N GLU A 257 14.98 -6.30 23.43
CA GLU A 257 15.16 -4.95 23.99
C GLU A 257 15.26 -3.86 22.90
N LEU A 258 15.02 -4.20 21.63
CA LEU A 258 15.02 -3.23 20.53
C LEU A 258 13.74 -2.39 20.51
N ALA A 259 13.89 -1.13 20.10
CA ALA A 259 12.77 -0.26 19.76
C ALA A 259 12.48 -0.37 18.25
N VAL A 260 11.44 -1.12 17.85
CA VAL A 260 11.18 -1.46 16.45
C VAL A 260 10.03 -0.66 15.86
N THR A 261 10.31 0.11 14.82
CA THR A 261 9.33 0.86 14.04
C THR A 261 8.97 0.08 12.78
N PHE A 262 7.69 -0.08 12.51
CA PHE A 262 7.15 -0.69 11.28
C PHE A 262 6.47 0.40 10.46
N SER A 263 6.88 0.57 9.19
CA SER A 263 6.27 1.54 8.30
C SER A 263 5.91 0.90 6.97
N ASP A 264 4.65 1.03 6.56
CA ASP A 264 4.18 0.56 5.27
C ASP A 264 3.19 1.54 4.66
N VAL A 265 3.15 1.55 3.32
CA VAL A 265 2.18 2.33 2.57
C VAL A 265 0.79 1.71 2.69
N SER A 266 0.68 0.40 2.93
CA SER A 266 -0.56 -0.35 3.07
C SER A 266 -1.04 -0.41 4.53
N SER A 267 -2.26 0.04 4.79
CA SER A 267 -2.89 -0.10 6.10
C SER A 267 -3.11 -1.57 6.50
N GLN A 268 -3.40 -2.46 5.54
CA GLN A 268 -3.50 -3.90 5.78
C GLN A 268 -2.16 -4.51 6.23
N ALA A 269 -1.04 -4.05 5.66
CA ALA A 269 0.30 -4.45 6.11
C ALA A 269 0.54 -4.00 7.56
N VAL A 270 0.23 -2.74 7.87
CA VAL A 270 0.38 -2.20 9.23
C VAL A 270 -0.47 -2.97 10.25
N VAL A 271 -1.72 -3.30 9.92
CA VAL A 271 -2.60 -4.12 10.78
C VAL A 271 -2.00 -5.51 10.98
N SER A 272 -1.52 -6.14 9.90
CA SER A 272 -0.94 -7.49 9.95
C SER A 272 0.35 -7.54 10.78
N ALA A 273 1.26 -6.60 10.57
CA ALA A 273 2.48 -6.49 11.35
C ALA A 273 2.17 -6.26 12.84
N ARG A 274 1.18 -5.42 13.15
CA ARG A 274 0.73 -5.18 14.52
C ARG A 274 0.19 -6.43 15.19
N ASP A 275 -0.66 -7.18 14.50
CA ASP A 275 -1.24 -8.41 15.01
C ASP A 275 -0.15 -9.44 15.34
N ASN A 276 0.73 -9.74 14.38
CA ASN A 276 1.83 -10.68 14.56
C ASN A 276 2.77 -10.27 15.71
N VAL A 277 3.09 -8.98 15.84
CA VAL A 277 3.93 -8.48 16.93
C VAL A 277 3.22 -8.59 18.27
N SER A 278 1.92 -8.29 18.33
CA SER A 278 1.16 -8.37 19.58
C SER A 278 1.03 -9.81 20.09
N GLU A 279 0.92 -10.78 19.19
CA GLU A 279 0.87 -12.21 19.54
C GLU A 279 2.24 -12.70 20.00
N ALA A 280 3.30 -12.38 19.25
CA ALA A 280 4.63 -12.90 19.50
C ALA A 280 5.40 -12.18 20.61
N PHE A 281 5.17 -10.86 20.78
CA PHE A 281 5.96 -9.97 21.63
C PHE A 281 5.08 -8.88 22.30
N PRO A 282 4.12 -9.25 23.17
CA PRO A 282 3.13 -8.32 23.76
C PRO A 282 3.71 -7.19 24.63
N GLY A 283 5.02 -7.21 24.92
CA GLY A 283 5.72 -6.17 25.70
C GLY A 283 6.85 -5.46 24.95
N ALA A 284 7.02 -5.70 23.65
CA ALA A 284 8.08 -5.05 22.88
C ALA A 284 7.80 -3.55 22.70
N GLU A 285 8.87 -2.74 22.68
CA GLU A 285 8.78 -1.32 22.34
C GLU A 285 8.63 -1.17 20.83
N VAL A 286 7.39 -0.94 20.36
CA VAL A 286 7.09 -0.91 18.93
C VAL A 286 6.24 0.29 18.51
N ALA A 287 6.46 0.75 17.29
CA ALA A 287 5.67 1.79 16.64
C ALA A 287 5.22 1.36 15.24
N PHE A 288 4.03 1.79 14.83
CA PHE A 288 3.41 1.38 13.57
C PHE A 288 2.93 2.60 12.79
N HIS A 289 3.39 2.77 11.56
CA HIS A 289 3.06 3.90 10.71
C HIS A 289 2.46 3.45 9.38
N HIS A 290 1.25 3.94 9.08
CA HIS A 290 0.66 3.88 7.77
C HIS A 290 1.12 5.11 6.98
N ASN A 291 2.24 4.97 6.26
CA ASN A 291 2.94 6.10 5.66
C ASN A 291 3.66 5.72 4.35
N ASP A 292 3.72 6.65 3.39
CA ASP A 292 4.51 6.47 2.18
C ASP A 292 6.00 6.68 2.52
N CYS A 293 6.71 5.57 2.69
CA CYS A 293 8.10 5.48 3.12
C CYS A 293 8.27 5.78 4.64
N ILE A 294 9.21 6.64 5.05
CA ILE A 294 9.54 6.95 6.45
C ILE A 294 8.84 8.25 6.88
N PRO A 295 8.15 8.31 8.04
CA PRO A 295 7.61 9.56 8.58
C PRO A 295 8.73 10.59 8.82
N GLU A 296 8.49 11.86 8.51
CA GLU A 296 9.55 12.90 8.57
C GLU A 296 10.10 13.13 10.00
N ASP A 297 9.28 12.86 11.01
CA ASP A 297 9.59 13.01 12.43
C ASP A 297 10.05 11.70 13.09
N ALA A 298 10.22 10.62 12.32
CA ALA A 298 10.62 9.31 12.84
C ALA A 298 12.06 9.29 13.41
N GLY A 299 12.85 10.35 13.25
CA GLY A 299 14.21 10.44 13.77
C GLY A 299 15.19 9.51 13.05
N ARG A 300 16.22 9.01 13.75
CA ARG A 300 17.26 8.17 13.15
C ARG A 300 17.26 6.75 13.70
N PHE A 301 17.80 5.83 12.91
CA PHE A 301 17.82 4.39 13.17
C PHE A 301 19.24 3.82 13.01
N GLU A 302 19.61 2.92 13.91
CA GLU A 302 20.86 2.14 13.84
C GLU A 302 20.77 1.03 12.78
N LEU A 303 19.58 0.48 12.56
CA LEU A 303 19.34 -0.57 11.58
C LEU A 303 18.04 -0.32 10.81
N VAL A 304 18.13 -0.36 9.48
CA VAL A 304 16.94 -0.36 8.60
C VAL A 304 16.88 -1.68 7.84
N LEU A 305 15.71 -2.32 7.86
CA LEU A 305 15.42 -3.58 7.18
C LEU A 305 14.51 -3.28 5.98
N LEU A 306 14.83 -3.81 4.80
CA LEU A 306 14.09 -3.46 3.58
C LEU A 306 14.04 -4.60 2.55
N ASN A 307 12.83 -5.03 2.22
CA ASN A 307 12.55 -5.73 0.96
C ASN A 307 11.68 -4.80 0.09
N PRO A 308 12.26 -3.97 -0.79
CA PRO A 308 11.53 -2.90 -1.44
C PRO A 308 10.53 -3.48 -2.46
N PRO A 309 9.35 -2.85 -2.63
CA PRO A 309 8.42 -3.26 -3.67
C PRO A 309 9.05 -3.06 -5.05
N PHE A 310 8.86 -4.04 -5.95
CA PHE A 310 9.45 -4.05 -7.29
C PHE A 310 8.44 -3.68 -8.40
N HIS A 311 7.16 -3.48 -8.07
CA HIS A 311 6.09 -3.10 -9.00
C HIS A 311 5.14 -2.07 -8.37
N GLU A 312 4.83 -0.99 -9.10
CA GLU A 312 3.74 -0.04 -8.74
C GLU A 312 2.73 0.01 -9.89
N GLY A 313 1.48 -0.39 -9.66
CA GLY A 313 0.44 -0.28 -10.69
C GLY A 313 0.80 -1.00 -12.00
N GLY A 314 1.59 -2.09 -11.93
CA GLY A 314 2.06 -2.83 -13.11
C GLY A 314 3.18 -2.14 -13.90
N VAL A 315 3.79 -1.08 -13.37
CA VAL A 315 5.01 -0.47 -13.90
C VAL A 315 6.20 -0.97 -13.08
N VAL A 316 7.13 -1.63 -13.75
CA VAL A 316 8.44 -1.95 -13.19
C VAL A 316 9.29 -0.68 -13.26
N GLY A 317 9.76 -0.19 -12.12
CA GLY A 317 10.57 1.01 -12.07
C GLY A 317 11.31 1.17 -10.75
N ASP A 318 12.51 1.73 -10.82
CA ASP A 318 13.35 1.98 -9.64
C ASP A 318 12.90 3.19 -8.82
N HIS A 319 11.87 3.94 -9.23
CA HIS A 319 11.52 5.22 -8.61
C HIS A 319 11.10 5.09 -7.15
N ILE A 320 10.36 4.03 -6.78
CA ILE A 320 10.03 3.76 -5.37
C ILE A 320 11.31 3.44 -4.60
N ALA A 321 12.11 2.48 -5.08
CA ALA A 321 13.36 2.09 -4.42
C ALA A 321 14.30 3.28 -4.23
N LEU A 322 14.44 4.16 -5.23
CA LEU A 322 15.25 5.38 -5.14
C LEU A 322 14.71 6.39 -4.09
N ARG A 323 13.38 6.50 -3.94
CA ARG A 323 12.78 7.33 -2.88
C ARG A 323 13.07 6.74 -1.50
N LEU A 324 12.89 5.43 -1.34
CA LEU A 324 13.21 4.70 -0.11
C LEU A 324 14.69 4.89 0.25
N PHE A 325 15.62 4.62 -0.67
CA PHE A 325 17.06 4.78 -0.41
C PHE A 325 17.43 6.20 0.01
N ARG A 326 16.84 7.22 -0.64
CA ARG A 326 17.06 8.62 -0.28
C ARG A 326 16.58 8.92 1.14
N GLN A 327 15.41 8.41 1.53
CA GLN A 327 14.88 8.64 2.87
C GLN A 327 15.65 7.86 3.93
N VAL A 328 16.00 6.59 3.67
CA VAL A 328 16.86 5.81 4.56
C VAL A 328 18.18 6.55 4.81
N ALA A 329 18.84 7.05 3.77
CA ALA A 329 20.09 7.81 3.92
C ALA A 329 19.98 9.05 4.83
N ARG A 330 18.78 9.62 4.99
CA ARG A 330 18.52 10.77 5.88
C ARG A 330 18.18 10.35 7.32
N HIS A 331 17.62 9.15 7.49
CA HIS A 331 17.15 8.62 8.78
C HIS A 331 18.09 7.54 9.33
N LEU A 332 19.27 7.32 8.77
CA LEU A 332 20.29 6.49 9.39
C LEU A 332 21.07 7.29 10.44
N GLU A 333 21.39 6.64 11.56
CA GLU A 333 22.45 7.07 12.45
C GLU A 333 23.81 7.09 11.70
N PRO A 334 24.80 7.90 12.13
CA PRO A 334 26.11 7.95 11.48
C PRO A 334 26.79 6.59 11.33
N SER A 335 26.67 5.71 12.32
CA SER A 335 27.16 4.32 12.30
C SER A 335 26.08 3.30 11.89
N GLY A 336 24.90 3.78 11.53
CA GLY A 336 23.76 2.97 11.15
C GLY A 336 23.92 2.34 9.76
N ARG A 337 23.20 1.24 9.55
CA ARG A 337 23.22 0.48 8.30
C ARG A 337 21.83 0.03 7.89
N MET A 338 21.64 -0.10 6.59
CA MET A 338 20.48 -0.74 5.99
C MET A 338 20.86 -2.12 5.51
N LEU A 339 20.09 -3.13 5.88
CA LEU A 339 20.07 -4.44 5.25
C LEU A 339 18.91 -4.50 4.28
N MET A 340 19.19 -4.86 3.03
CA MET A 340 18.14 -5.03 2.04
C MET A 340 18.35 -6.21 1.13
N VAL A 341 17.24 -6.80 0.67
CA VAL A 341 17.25 -7.76 -0.42
C VAL A 341 16.63 -7.13 -1.65
N GLY A 342 17.10 -7.50 -2.84
CA GLY A 342 16.47 -7.06 -4.07
C GLY A 342 16.72 -8.01 -5.23
N ASN A 343 15.85 -7.91 -6.24
CA ASN A 343 15.99 -8.70 -7.46
C ASN A 343 17.31 -8.41 -8.18
N ARG A 344 18.05 -9.45 -8.53
CA ARG A 344 19.37 -9.36 -9.17
C ARG A 344 19.35 -8.53 -10.46
N HIS A 345 18.30 -8.68 -11.27
CA HIS A 345 18.16 -7.99 -12.55
C HIS A 345 17.99 -6.47 -12.43
N LEU A 346 17.61 -5.95 -11.25
CA LEU A 346 17.45 -4.51 -11.00
C LEU A 346 18.79 -3.81 -10.72
N GLY A 347 19.84 -4.56 -10.35
CA GLY A 347 21.18 -3.99 -10.21
C GLY A 347 21.30 -2.89 -9.15
N TYR A 348 20.61 -3.03 -8.01
CA TYR A 348 20.51 -1.98 -6.98
C TYR A 348 21.83 -1.44 -6.45
N HIS A 349 22.94 -2.20 -6.53
CA HIS A 349 24.29 -1.72 -6.19
C HIS A 349 24.65 -0.36 -6.82
N ARG A 350 24.16 -0.06 -8.03
CA ARG A 350 24.38 1.24 -8.70
C ARG A 350 23.56 2.35 -8.06
N SER A 351 22.28 2.07 -7.82
CA SER A 351 21.32 3.01 -7.24
C SER A 351 21.67 3.34 -5.78
N LEU A 352 22.13 2.36 -5.01
CA LEU A 352 22.54 2.53 -3.61
C LEU A 352 23.74 3.47 -3.48
N ARG A 353 24.75 3.34 -4.34
CA ARG A 353 25.95 4.20 -4.35
C ARG A 353 25.67 5.68 -4.59
N ARG A 354 24.45 6.04 -5.01
CA ARG A 354 24.01 7.44 -5.13
C ARG A 354 23.67 8.09 -3.79
N PHE A 355 23.36 7.28 -2.78
CA PHE A 355 22.84 7.75 -1.49
C PHE A 355 23.70 7.30 -0.29
N PHE A 356 24.49 6.25 -0.45
CA PHE A 356 25.31 5.67 0.61
C PHE A 356 26.79 5.63 0.20
N SER A 357 27.70 5.97 1.11
CA SER A 357 29.14 5.92 0.85
C SER A 357 29.72 4.50 0.95
N THR A 358 29.05 3.61 1.71
CA THR A 358 29.41 2.19 1.79
C THR A 358 28.26 1.35 1.26
N VAL A 359 28.56 0.45 0.31
CA VAL A 359 27.62 -0.56 -0.20
C VAL A 359 28.37 -1.89 -0.35
N ARG A 360 27.93 -2.92 0.35
CA ARG A 360 28.50 -4.26 0.32
C ARG A 360 27.45 -5.28 -0.06
N GLN A 361 27.82 -6.23 -0.90
CA GLN A 361 27.00 -7.42 -1.11
C GLN A 361 27.34 -8.43 -0.01
N LEU A 362 26.35 -8.86 0.75
CA LEU A 362 26.54 -9.80 1.87
C LEU A 362 26.24 -11.24 1.46
N ASP A 363 25.23 -11.43 0.62
CA ASP A 363 24.80 -12.75 0.14
C ASP A 363 24.11 -12.60 -1.23
N ALA A 364 23.93 -13.69 -1.95
CA ALA A 364 23.13 -13.73 -3.16
C ALA A 364 22.73 -15.16 -3.56
N ASP A 365 21.60 -15.27 -4.24
CA ASP A 365 21.20 -16.46 -4.99
C ASP A 365 21.04 -16.11 -6.49
N PRO A 366 20.61 -17.04 -7.36
CA PRO A 366 20.41 -16.75 -8.78
C PRO A 366 19.41 -15.61 -9.07
N LYS A 367 18.43 -15.35 -8.19
CA LYS A 367 17.34 -14.38 -8.38
C LYS A 367 17.49 -13.10 -7.55
N PHE A 368 18.10 -13.18 -6.38
CA PHE A 368 18.15 -12.13 -5.36
C PHE A 368 19.59 -11.85 -4.93
N VAL A 369 19.81 -10.62 -4.48
CA VAL A 369 21.07 -10.17 -3.90
C VAL A 369 20.76 -9.43 -2.60
N VAL A 370 21.52 -9.73 -1.56
CA VAL A 370 21.44 -9.03 -0.27
C VAL A 370 22.57 -8.01 -0.17
N PHE A 371 22.21 -6.79 0.19
CA PHE A 371 23.12 -5.67 0.38
C PHE A 371 23.09 -5.14 1.80
N GLU A 372 24.25 -4.70 2.26
CA GLU A 372 24.40 -3.73 3.34
C GLU A 372 24.72 -2.38 2.71
N ALA A 373 24.05 -1.31 3.16
CA ALA A 373 24.36 0.05 2.77
C ALA A 373 24.36 0.99 3.98
N GLY A 374 25.31 1.90 4.06
CA GLY A 374 25.44 2.84 5.17
C GLY A 374 26.43 3.95 4.85
N ASN A 375 26.75 4.76 5.85
CA ASN A 375 27.73 5.84 5.71
C ASN A 375 28.98 5.53 6.54
N GLN A 376 30.17 5.78 6.00
CA GLN A 376 31.37 5.79 6.85
C GLN A 376 31.29 6.97 7.84
N GLU A 377 31.68 6.73 9.08
CA GLU A 377 32.04 7.82 9.98
C GLU A 377 33.18 8.63 9.35
N ALA A 378 33.00 9.95 9.22
CA ALA A 378 34.06 10.85 8.82
C ALA A 378 35.15 10.85 9.92
N GLY A 379 36.12 9.94 9.86
CA GLY A 379 37.18 9.90 10.87
C GLY A 379 38.05 8.65 11.02
N ARG A 380 38.05 7.69 10.08
CA ARG A 380 39.05 6.60 10.10
C ARG A 380 39.80 6.53 8.76
N SER A 381 40.75 7.45 8.61
CA SER A 381 41.87 7.38 7.67
C SER A 381 43.08 6.75 8.34
#